data_AF-A0A8T5BPI1-F1
#
_entry.id   AF-A0A8T5BPI1-F1
#
_cell.length_a   1.000
_cell.length_b   1.000
_cell.length_c   1.000
_cell.angle_alpha   90.00
_cell.angle_beta   90.00
_cell.angle_gamma   90.00
#
_symmetry.space_group_name_H-M   'P 1'
#
loop_
_entity.id
_entity.type
_entity.pdbx_description
1 polymer ?
#
loop_
_entity_poly.entity_id
_entity_poly.type
_entity_poly.pdbx_seq_one_letter_code
_entity_poly.pdbx_strand_id
1 'polypeptide(L)'
;MKVMKEKITFRNRDVKRVLIGVPENHKHLRIIIESKDKLFVFHEATIANILRGFIFIKTHPKIEAIEMKIQEVKERKEGFAEYQLIETNKKKEDIIKEISELI
;
A
#
# COMPACT_ATOMS: atom_id res chain seq x y z
N MET A 1 -6.39 -0.36 -25.87
CA MET A 1 -4.99 0.14 -25.73
C MET A 1 -4.47 -0.26 -24.36
N LYS A 2 -3.36 -1.00 -24.29
CA LYS A 2 -2.67 -1.29 -23.02
C LYS A 2 -1.92 -0.02 -22.64
N VAL A 3 -2.40 0.72 -21.63
CA VAL A 3 -1.66 1.88 -21.12
C VAL A 3 -0.36 1.37 -20.51
N MET A 4 0.76 1.74 -21.11
CA MET A 4 2.08 1.40 -20.58
C MET A 4 2.29 2.21 -19.30
N LYS A 5 2.35 1.52 -18.16
CA LYS A 5 2.59 2.17 -16.87
C LYS A 5 4.07 2.54 -16.78
N GLU A 6 4.36 3.79 -16.42
CA GLU A 6 5.72 4.17 -16.06
C GLU A 6 6.13 3.44 -14.76
N LYS A 7 7.23 2.68 -14.81
CA LYS A 7 7.78 1.99 -13.63
C LYS A 7 8.75 2.95 -12.93
N ILE A 8 8.43 3.30 -11.69
CA ILE A 8 9.31 4.06 -10.81
C ILE A 8 9.74 3.16 -9.65
N THR A 9 11.03 2.88 -9.54
CA THR A 9 11.59 2.19 -8.36
C THR A 9 11.98 3.23 -7.32
N PHE A 10 11.28 3.25 -6.19
CA PHE A 10 11.54 4.17 -5.09
C PHE A 10 12.33 3.48 -3.97
N ARG A 11 13.62 3.81 -3.84
CA ARG A 11 14.55 3.19 -2.89
C ARG A 11 14.66 4.04 -1.64
N ASN A 12 15.13 3.46 -0.55
CA ASN A 12 15.33 4.21 0.70
C ASN A 12 16.24 5.44 0.52
N ARG A 13 17.29 5.34 -0.32
CA ARG A 13 18.18 6.46 -0.64
C ARG A 13 17.54 7.60 -1.43
N ASP A 14 16.37 7.36 -2.02
CA ASP A 14 15.62 8.35 -2.80
C ASP A 14 14.68 9.18 -1.89
N VAL A 15 14.53 8.77 -0.62
CA VAL A 15 13.78 9.50 0.41
C VAL A 15 14.64 10.65 0.95
N LYS A 16 14.15 11.88 0.81
CA LYS A 16 14.74 13.08 1.39
C LYS A 16 14.20 13.36 2.80
N ARG A 17 12.89 13.21 2.98
CA ARG A 17 12.19 13.48 4.25
C ARG A 17 10.89 12.69 4.33
N VAL A 18 10.48 12.34 5.55
CA VAL A 18 9.13 11.83 5.83
C VAL A 18 8.47 12.69 6.89
N LEU A 19 7.21 13.07 6.68
CA LEU A 19 6.33 13.69 7.67
C LEU A 19 5.20 12.73 8.01
N ILE A 20 4.97 12.51 9.29
CA ILE A 20 3.90 11.63 9.79
C ILE A 20 3.18 12.38 10.91
N GLY A 21 1.87 12.55 10.76
CA GLY A 21 1.07 13.23 11.77
C GLY A 21 -0.35 13.50 11.28
N VAL A 22 -1.17 14.07 12.16
CA VAL A 22 -2.51 14.56 11.82
C VAL A 22 -2.37 16.04 11.48
N PRO A 23 -2.69 16.48 10.24
CA PRO A 23 -2.66 17.89 9.89
C PRO A 23 -3.65 18.70 10.73
N GLU A 24 -3.43 20.01 10.84
CA GLU A 24 -4.38 20.91 11.48
C GLU A 24 -5.78 20.73 10.87
N ASN A 25 -6.81 20.72 11.73
CA ASN A 25 -8.22 20.54 11.35
C ASN A 25 -8.57 19.21 10.65
N HIS A 26 -7.70 18.20 10.72
CA HIS A 26 -7.98 16.85 10.21
C HIS A 26 -8.19 15.86 11.36
N LYS A 27 -8.93 14.78 11.08
CA LYS A 27 -9.13 13.67 12.04
C LYS A 27 -8.19 12.50 11.82
N HIS A 28 -7.61 12.40 10.63
CA HIS A 28 -6.88 11.23 10.16
C HIS A 28 -5.43 11.56 9.86
N LEU A 29 -4.58 10.58 10.10
CA LEU A 29 -3.15 10.66 9.86
C LEU A 29 -2.86 10.88 8.36
N ARG A 30 -1.75 11.57 8.10
CA ARG A 30 -1.14 11.70 6.77
C ARG A 30 0.31 11.29 6.87
N ILE A 31 0.77 10.63 5.81
CA ILE A 31 2.18 10.32 5.61
C ILE A 31 2.60 11.01 4.33
N ILE A 32 3.60 11.87 4.43
CA ILE A 32 4.17 12.58 3.30
C ILE A 32 5.62 12.12 3.15
N ILE A 33 5.96 11.59 1.98
CA ILE A 33 7.33 11.23 1.62
C ILE A 33 7.81 12.21 0.55
N GLU A 34 8.88 12.93 0.85
CA GLU A 34 9.54 13.85 -0.06
C GLU A 34 10.74 13.14 -0.71
N SER A 35 10.85 13.20 -2.03
CA SER A 35 12.05 12.78 -2.79
C SER A 35 12.78 14.02 -3.36
N LYS A 36 13.72 13.81 -4.28
CA LYS A 36 14.39 14.92 -5.00
C LYS A 36 13.40 15.76 -5.82
N ASP A 37 12.43 15.12 -6.45
CA ASP A 37 11.60 15.68 -7.52
C ASP A 37 10.09 15.42 -7.33
N LYS A 38 9.71 14.61 -6.33
CA LYS A 38 8.33 14.16 -6.10
C LYS A 38 7.95 14.26 -4.63
N LEU A 39 6.67 14.44 -4.39
CA LEU A 39 6.07 14.42 -3.06
C LEU A 39 4.91 13.43 -3.08
N PHE A 40 5.00 12.40 -2.25
CA PHE A 40 3.99 11.36 -2.14
C PHE A 40 3.15 11.61 -0.88
N VAL A 41 1.86 11.88 -1.05
CA VAL A 41 0.92 12.05 0.08
C VAL A 41 0.03 10.83 0.18
N PHE A 42 0.05 10.19 1.35
CA PHE A 42 -0.80 9.03 1.62
C PHE A 42 -1.85 9.35 2.67
N HIS A 43 -3.07 8.88 2.41
CA HIS A 43 -4.13 8.80 3.42
C HIS A 43 -3.83 7.66 4.39
N GLU A 44 -4.27 7.82 5.64
CA GLU A 44 -4.16 6.81 6.70
C GLU A 44 -4.59 5.41 6.22
N ALA A 45 -5.77 5.31 5.60
CA ALA A 45 -6.30 4.04 5.12
C ALA A 45 -5.41 3.36 4.06
N THR A 46 -4.76 4.14 3.18
CA THR A 46 -3.87 3.59 2.15
C THR A 46 -2.66 2.92 2.79
N ILE A 47 -1.99 3.59 3.71
CA ILE A 47 -0.81 3.04 4.38
C ILE A 47 -1.20 1.93 5.35
N ALA A 48 -2.33 2.05 6.06
CA ALA A 48 -2.83 0.99 6.94
C ALA A 48 -3.05 -0.32 6.17
N ASN A 49 -3.63 -0.26 4.97
CA ASN A 49 -3.80 -1.44 4.12
C ASN A 49 -2.45 -2.04 3.68
N ILE A 50 -1.50 -1.22 3.24
CA ILE A 50 -0.17 -1.68 2.81
C ILE A 50 0.59 -2.31 3.99
N LEU A 51 0.60 -1.63 5.14
CA LEU A 51 1.24 -2.11 6.37
C LEU A 51 0.62 -3.43 6.82
N ARG A 52 -0.70 -3.58 6.75
CA ARG A 52 -1.39 -4.82 7.09
C ARG A 52 -0.88 -5.98 6.23
N GLY A 53 -0.79 -5.79 4.91
CA GLY A 53 -0.26 -6.82 4.02
C GLY A 53 1.23 -7.13 4.28
N PHE A 54 2.06 -6.10 4.48
CA PHE A 54 3.47 -6.26 4.80
C PHE A 54 3.68 -7.04 6.10
N ILE A 55 3.01 -6.62 7.18
CA ILE A 55 3.08 -7.27 8.48
C ILE A 55 2.59 -8.70 8.35
N PHE A 56 1.46 -8.93 7.69
CA PHE A 56 0.90 -10.27 7.48
C PHE A 56 1.93 -11.22 6.84
N ILE A 57 2.57 -10.83 5.74
CA ILE A 57 3.62 -11.66 5.11
C ILE A 57 4.82 -11.86 6.05
N LYS A 58 5.25 -10.82 6.76
CA LYS A 58 6.43 -10.91 7.64
C LYS A 58 6.20 -11.73 8.90
N THR A 59 4.96 -11.85 9.37
CA THR A 59 4.63 -12.51 10.63
C THR A 59 3.86 -13.82 10.48
N HIS A 60 3.27 -14.10 9.32
CA HIS A 60 2.52 -15.34 9.11
C HIS A 60 3.48 -16.52 8.81
N PRO A 61 3.35 -17.67 9.50
CA PRO A 61 4.35 -18.74 9.43
C PRO A 61 4.35 -19.56 8.14
N LYS A 62 3.35 -19.37 7.26
CA LYS A 62 3.14 -20.20 6.06
C LYS A 62 2.79 -19.42 4.78
N ILE A 63 2.48 -18.14 4.89
CA ILE A 63 2.01 -17.35 3.74
C ILE A 63 3.16 -16.48 3.29
N GLU A 64 3.52 -16.60 2.02
CA GLU A 64 4.74 -16.01 1.45
C GLU A 64 4.43 -14.87 0.47
N ALA A 65 3.20 -14.82 -0.07
CA ALA A 65 2.75 -13.75 -0.96
C ALA A 65 1.23 -13.61 -0.90
N ILE A 66 0.74 -12.37 -1.05
CA ILE A 66 -0.67 -12.03 -1.18
C ILE A 66 -0.83 -10.95 -2.26
N GLU A 67 -1.98 -10.95 -2.93
CA GLU A 67 -2.46 -9.82 -3.73
C GLU A 67 -3.62 -9.18 -2.97
N MET A 68 -3.64 -7.85 -2.88
CA MET A 68 -4.78 -7.12 -2.34
C MET A 68 -5.29 -6.13 -3.38
N LYS A 69 -6.61 -6.08 -3.61
CA LYS A 69 -7.26 -5.19 -4.56
C LYS A 69 -8.26 -4.28 -3.87
N ILE A 70 -8.42 -3.07 -4.42
CA ILE A 70 -9.41 -2.12 -3.94
C ILE A 70 -10.82 -2.70 -4.06
N GLN A 71 -11.58 -2.63 -2.98
CA GLN A 71 -12.98 -3.03 -2.91
C GLN A 71 -13.76 -2.04 -2.04
N GLU A 72 -15.01 -1.78 -2.42
CA GLU A 72 -15.98 -1.08 -1.56
C GLU A 72 -16.51 -2.07 -0.51
N VAL A 73 -16.35 -1.74 0.76
CA VAL A 73 -16.75 -2.59 1.89
C VAL A 73 -17.92 -1.91 2.62
N LYS A 74 -19.13 -2.39 2.31
CA LYS A 74 -20.38 -1.85 2.87
C LYS A 74 -20.51 -2.14 4.36
N GLU A 75 -20.31 -3.40 4.75
CA GLU A 75 -20.33 -3.84 6.15
C GLU A 75 -18.91 -3.78 6.72
N ARG A 76 -18.61 -2.70 7.45
CA ARG A 76 -17.29 -2.45 8.03
C ARG A 76 -17.40 -1.97 9.47
N LYS A 77 -16.35 -2.19 10.25
CA LYS A 77 -16.23 -1.64 11.61
C LYS A 77 -16.21 -0.11 11.57
N GLU A 78 -16.69 0.51 12.64
CA GLU A 78 -16.59 1.96 12.80
C GLU A 78 -15.12 2.42 12.69
N GLY A 79 -14.91 3.55 12.01
CA GLY A 79 -13.57 4.11 11.76
C GLY A 79 -12.82 3.53 10.57
N PHE A 80 -13.31 2.44 9.95
CA PHE A 80 -12.69 1.90 8.73
C PHE A 80 -13.17 2.66 7.48
N ALA A 81 -12.25 2.86 6.54
CA ALA A 81 -12.55 3.44 5.26
C ALA A 81 -13.51 2.56 4.45
N GLU A 82 -14.38 3.19 3.66
CA GLU A 82 -15.30 2.51 2.75
C GLU A 82 -14.55 1.69 1.70
N TYR A 83 -13.48 2.24 1.14
CA TYR A 83 -12.63 1.53 0.20
C TYR A 83 -11.38 0.98 0.89
N GLN A 84 -11.18 -0.33 0.77
CA GLN A 84 -10.06 -1.04 1.39
C GLN A 84 -9.37 -1.95 0.37
N LEU A 85 -8.09 -2.26 0.59
CA LEU A 85 -7.41 -3.28 -0.21
C LEU A 85 -7.68 -4.64 0.42
N ILE A 86 -8.46 -5.49 -0.23
CA ILE A 86 -8.83 -6.81 0.29
C ILE A 86 -8.08 -7.90 -0.47
N GLU A 87 -7.62 -8.91 0.27
CA GLU A 87 -6.94 -10.09 -0.26
C GLU A 87 -7.76 -10.77 -1.36
N THR A 88 -7.07 -11.17 -2.43
CA THR A 88 -7.69 -11.97 -3.49
C THR A 88 -7.34 -13.44 -3.32
N ASN A 89 -8.05 -14.31 -4.05
CA ASN A 89 -7.77 -15.75 -4.06
C ASN A 89 -6.64 -16.14 -5.03
N LYS A 90 -5.78 -15.19 -5.43
CA LYS A 90 -4.69 -15.46 -6.37
C LYS A 90 -3.62 -16.32 -5.69
N LYS A 91 -3.14 -17.34 -6.40
CA LYS A 91 -2.15 -18.29 -5.87
C LYS A 91 -0.81 -17.58 -5.64
N LYS A 92 -0.10 -17.99 -4.57
CA LYS A 92 1.17 -17.38 -4.20
C LYS A 92 2.22 -17.51 -5.31
N GLU A 93 2.24 -18.62 -6.04
CA GLU A 93 3.19 -18.88 -7.12
C GLU A 93 3.01 -17.86 -8.26
N ASP A 94 1.77 -17.56 -8.62
CA ASP A 94 1.45 -16.58 -9.65
C ASP A 94 1.83 -15.16 -9.21
N ILE A 95 1.60 -14.84 -7.92
CA ILE A 95 1.98 -13.53 -7.35
C ILE A 95 3.50 -13.36 -7.35
N ILE A 96 4.25 -14.37 -6.90
CA ILE A 96 5.71 -14.34 -6.85
C ILE A 96 6.30 -14.21 -8.26
N LYS A 97 5.74 -14.93 -9.23
CA LYS A 97 6.15 -14.82 -10.64
C LYS A 97 5.91 -13.40 -11.16
N GLU A 98 4.73 -12.82 -10.92
CA GLU A 98 4.44 -11.46 -11.35
C GLU A 98 5.35 -10.43 -10.67
N ILE A 99 5.63 -10.56 -9.37
CA ILE A 99 6.59 -9.69 -8.68
C ILE A 99 7.97 -9.78 -9.35
N SER A 100 8.43 -10.98 -9.67
CA SER A 100 9.74 -11.22 -10.31
C SER A 100 9.83 -10.61 -11.72
N GLU A 101 8.73 -10.58 -12.46
CA GLU A 101 8.64 -9.92 -13.78
C GLU A 101 8.58 -8.39 -13.66
N LEU A 102 8.13 -7.87 -12.51
CA LEU A 102 7.95 -6.44 -12.26
C LEU A 102 9.16 -5.75 -11.65
N ILE A 103 10.15 -6.46 -11.09
CA ILE A 103 11.37 -5.88 -10.48
C ILE A 103 12.56 -5.93 -11.42
#